data_AF-A0A0G1KF36-F1
#
_entry.id   AF-A0A0G1KF36-F1
#
_cell.length_a   1.000
_cell.length_b   1.000
_cell.length_c   1.000
_cell.angle_alpha   90.00
_cell.angle_beta   90.00
_cell.angle_gamma   90.00
#
_symmetry.space_group_name_H-M   'P 1'
#
loop_
_entity.id
_entity.type
_entity.pdbx_description
1 polymer ?
#
loop_
_entity_poly.entity_id
_entity_poly.type
_entity_poly.pdbx_seq_one_letter_code
_entity_poly.pdbx_strand_id
1 'polypeptide(L)'
;MDISELKNLIKKSASVLVLDNGDPSMVIIDYKTYRDLVSEKEERDIKINSSTSNGATNEQMHHLGNGIHAKETELLEKLNREISALKNQIETEERGLSGTAGID
;
A
#
# COMPACT_ATOMS: atom_id res chain seq x y z
N MET A 1 22.48 -4.67 29.01
CA MET A 1 22.34 -3.40 28.26
C MET A 1 21.74 -2.36 29.20
N ASP A 2 22.30 -1.16 29.26
CA ASP A 2 21.73 -0.08 30.08
C ASP A 2 20.48 0.49 29.38
N ILE A 3 19.36 0.55 30.12
CA ILE A 3 18.09 1.06 29.62
C ILE A 3 18.16 2.55 29.24
N SER A 4 19.02 3.31 29.91
CA SER A 4 19.21 4.74 29.67
C SER A 4 19.91 4.98 28.35
N GLU A 5 20.92 4.16 28.04
CA GLU A 5 21.65 4.19 26.77
C GLU A 5 20.75 3.77 25.61
N LEU A 6 19.96 2.70 25.77
CA LEU A 6 18.97 2.26 24.78
C LEU A 6 17.92 3.35 24.49
N LYS A 7 17.39 4.00 25.53
CA LYS A 7 16.45 5.12 25.36
C LYS A 7 17.10 6.30 24.62
N ASN A 8 18.36 6.59 24.88
CA ASN A 8 19.08 7.66 24.19
C ASN A 8 19.33 7.29 22.72
N LEU A 9 19.60 6.02 22.44
CA LEU A 9 19.77 5.51 21.09
C LEU A 9 18.47 5.63 20.28
N ILE A 10 17.34 5.20 20.82
CA ILE A 10 16.03 5.33 20.17
C ILE A 10 15.62 6.81 19.97
N LYS A 11 16.06 7.73 20.85
CA LYS A 11 15.81 9.17 20.64
C LYS A 11 16.64 9.75 19.51
N LYS A 12 17.85 9.24 19.29
CA LYS A 12 18.78 9.70 18.24
C LYS A 12 18.58 8.95 16.91
N SER A 13 18.03 7.75 16.96
CA SER A 13 17.92 6.80 15.86
C SER A 13 16.46 6.36 15.74
N ALA A 14 15.89 6.39 14.54
CA ALA A 14 14.47 6.07 14.34
C ALA A 14 14.07 4.65 14.79
N SER A 15 15.00 3.68 14.76
CA SER A 15 14.78 2.31 15.25
C SER A 15 16.08 1.64 15.66
N VAL A 16 16.00 0.59 16.47
CA VAL A 16 17.12 -0.26 16.88
C VAL A 16 16.81 -1.71 16.53
N LEU A 17 17.69 -2.37 15.78
CA LEU A 17 17.60 -3.79 15.45
C LEU A 17 18.50 -4.61 16.40
N VAL A 18 17.90 -5.55 17.11
CA VAL A 18 18.59 -6.50 17.98
C VAL A 18 18.82 -7.79 17.21
N LEU A 19 20.08 -8.22 17.15
CA LEU A 19 20.49 -9.48 16.53
C LEU A 19 20.81 -10.52 17.60
N ASP A 20 20.46 -11.78 17.33
CA ASP A 20 20.92 -12.94 18.07
C ASP A 20 21.73 -13.83 17.14
N ASN A 21 23.01 -14.06 17.45
CA ASN A 21 23.96 -14.80 16.61
C ASN A 21 24.09 -14.29 15.16
N GLY A 22 23.83 -13.01 14.93
CA GLY A 22 23.87 -12.39 13.60
C GLY A 22 22.53 -12.35 12.88
N ASP A 23 21.51 -13.03 13.42
CA ASP A 23 20.17 -13.07 12.86
C ASP A 23 19.24 -12.02 13.53
N PRO A 24 18.38 -11.32 12.77
CA PRO A 24 17.38 -10.43 13.31
C PRO A 24 16.45 -11.11 14.33
N SER A 25 16.44 -10.61 15.56
CA SER A 25 15.58 -11.12 16.64
C SER A 25 14.42 -10.19 16.93
N MET A 26 14.70 -8.89 17.18
CA MET A 26 13.69 -7.91 17.57
C MET A 26 14.02 -6.52 17.04
N VAL A 27 12.98 -5.76 16.68
CA VAL A 27 13.09 -4.32 16.37
C VAL A 27 12.44 -3.52 17.49
N ILE A 28 13.15 -2.50 17.98
CA ILE A 28 12.69 -1.59 19.01
C ILE A 28 12.49 -0.21 18.38
N ILE A 29 11.29 0.33 18.51
CA ILE A 29 10.88 1.65 18.02
C ILE A 29 10.19 2.44 19.13
N ASP A 30 10.08 3.75 18.95
CA ASP A 30 9.26 4.55 19.84
C ASP A 30 7.76 4.23 19.68
N TYR A 31 7.00 4.52 20.73
CA TYR A 31 5.58 4.20 20.75
C TYR A 31 4.79 4.98 19.69
N LYS A 32 5.22 6.21 19.37
CA LYS A 32 4.58 7.01 18.34
C LYS A 32 4.72 6.36 16.96
N THR A 33 5.92 5.92 16.57
CA THR A 33 6.15 5.21 15.31
C THR A 33 5.39 3.89 15.30
N TYR A 34 5.38 3.14 16.41
CA TYR A 34 4.58 1.92 16.50
C TYR A 34 3.09 2.19 16.26
N ARG A 35 2.52 3.20 16.94
CA ARG A 35 1.12 3.57 16.76
C ARG A 35 0.86 3.98 15.31
N ASP A 36 1.69 4.85 14.74
CA ASP A 36 1.52 5.31 13.36
C ASP A 36 1.58 4.12 12.38
N LEU A 37 2.52 3.17 12.54
CA LEU A 37 2.60 1.95 11.72
C LEU A 37 1.40 1.01 11.87
N VAL A 38 0.87 0.85 13.08
CA VAL A 38 -0.29 -0.01 13.34
C VAL A 38 -1.57 0.66 12.86
N SER A 39 -1.69 1.97 13.02
CA SER A 39 -2.81 2.76 12.49
C SER A 39 -2.77 2.87 10.96
N GLU A 40 -1.59 2.83 10.34
CA GLU A 40 -1.39 2.82 8.88
C GLU A 40 -1.68 1.47 8.20
N LYS A 41 -1.90 0.40 8.98
CA LYS A 41 -2.40 -0.87 8.41
C LYS A 41 -3.85 -0.76 7.93
N GLU A 42 -4.56 0.29 8.33
CA GLU A 42 -5.75 0.77 7.63
C GLU A 42 -5.27 1.83 6.62
N GLU A 43 -5.01 1.37 5.39
CA GLU A 43 -4.82 2.20 4.18
C GLU A 43 -3.64 3.17 4.17
N ARG A 44 -2.44 2.72 3.75
CA ARG A 44 -1.56 3.57 2.95
C ARG A 44 -0.84 2.80 1.86
N ASP A 45 -1.16 3.17 0.61
CA ASP A 45 -0.31 2.90 -0.55
C ASP A 45 1.09 3.49 -0.33
N ILE A 46 2.09 2.64 -0.52
CA ILE A 46 3.50 3.00 -0.32
C ILE A 46 3.91 4.01 -1.41
N LYS A 47 4.01 5.28 -1.03
CA LYS A 47 4.50 6.35 -1.90
C LYS A 47 6.02 6.27 -2.02
N ILE A 48 6.52 5.58 -3.04
CA ILE A 48 7.95 5.53 -3.37
C ILE A 48 8.37 6.89 -3.93
N ASN A 49 9.00 7.73 -3.11
CA ASN A 49 9.70 8.92 -3.59
C ASN A 49 11.08 8.51 -4.12
N SER A 50 11.16 8.13 -5.40
CA SER A 50 12.43 8.14 -6.13
C SER A 50 12.79 9.59 -6.45
N SER A 51 13.67 10.17 -5.65
CA SER A 51 14.12 11.55 -5.78
C SER A 51 14.97 11.74 -7.05
N THR A 52 14.38 12.38 -8.06
CA THR A 52 15.13 13.09 -9.11
C THR A 52 14.96 14.59 -8.88
N SER A 53 16.05 15.19 -8.39
CA SER A 53 16.52 16.57 -8.54
C SER A 53 15.57 17.78 -8.54
N ASN A 54 16.08 18.79 -7.82
CA ASN A 54 15.96 20.23 -8.02
C ASN A 54 14.76 20.95 -7.41
N GLY A 55 15.11 21.92 -6.57
CA GLY A 55 14.21 22.59 -5.65
C GLY A 55 13.19 23.50 -6.32
N ALA A 56 12.06 23.60 -5.64
CA ALA A 56 11.20 24.77 -5.67
C ALA A 56 10.49 24.82 -4.31
N THR A 57 10.37 26.04 -3.82
CA THR A 57 9.82 26.47 -2.55
C THR A 57 8.43 25.90 -2.27
N ASN A 58 8.19 25.62 -0.99
CA ASN A 58 6.87 25.58 -0.35
C ASN A 58 5.92 26.62 -0.96
N GLU A 59 4.63 26.29 -1.06
CA GLU A 59 3.46 27.14 -1.39
C GLU A 59 2.68 26.80 -2.70
N GLN A 60 3.05 25.77 -3.49
CA GLN A 60 2.21 25.35 -4.64
C GLN A 60 2.14 23.82 -4.83
N MET A 61 1.50 23.10 -3.90
CA MET A 61 1.26 21.65 -4.09
C MET A 61 -0.17 21.18 -3.79
N HIS A 62 -1.11 22.09 -3.51
CA HIS A 62 -2.52 21.73 -3.27
C HIS A 62 -3.38 21.58 -4.54
N HIS A 63 -2.86 21.89 -5.74
CA HIS A 63 -3.65 21.84 -6.98
C HIS A 63 -3.27 20.77 -8.01
N LEU A 64 -2.16 20.03 -7.84
CA LEU A 64 -1.80 18.96 -8.79
C LEU A 64 -2.32 17.56 -8.40
N GLY A 65 -2.73 17.34 -7.15
CA GLY A 65 -3.24 16.03 -6.71
C GLY A 65 -4.60 15.65 -7.30
N ASN A 66 -5.46 16.64 -7.60
CA ASN A 66 -6.84 16.40 -7.99
C ASN A 66 -7.01 15.77 -9.38
N GLY A 67 -6.07 16.04 -10.31
CA GLY A 67 -6.13 15.51 -11.67
C GLY A 67 -5.60 14.08 -11.81
N ILE A 68 -4.77 13.62 -10.87
CA ILE A 68 -4.24 12.25 -10.85
C ILE A 68 -5.28 11.31 -10.24
N HIS A 69 -5.91 11.71 -9.13
CA HIS A 69 -7.00 10.94 -8.52
C HIS A 69 -8.20 10.79 -9.44
N ALA A 70 -8.58 11.82 -10.22
CA ALA A 70 -9.67 11.71 -11.18
C ALA A 70 -9.41 10.68 -12.30
N LYS A 71 -8.16 10.59 -12.77
CA LYS A 71 -7.75 9.60 -13.78
C LYS A 71 -7.67 8.19 -13.20
N GLU A 72 -7.21 8.07 -11.95
CA GLU A 72 -7.19 6.81 -11.23
C GLU A 72 -8.60 6.29 -10.96
N THR A 73 -9.54 7.16 -10.57
CA THR A 73 -10.95 6.79 -10.41
C THR A 73 -11.59 6.37 -11.73
N GLU A 74 -11.30 7.06 -12.83
CA GLU A 74 -11.79 6.67 -14.16
C GLU A 74 -11.24 5.30 -14.58
N LEU A 75 -9.95 5.03 -14.31
CA LEU A 75 -9.33 3.74 -14.60
C LEU A 75 -9.95 2.62 -13.75
N LEU A 76 -10.21 2.87 -12.46
CA LEU A 76 -10.87 1.93 -11.56
C LEU A 76 -12.30 1.62 -12.00
N GLU A 77 -13.07 2.63 -12.40
CA GLU A 77 -14.42 2.45 -12.96
C GLU A 77 -14.40 1.63 -14.25
N LYS A 78 -13.42 1.90 -15.13
CA LYS A 78 -13.23 1.15 -16.37
C LYS A 78 -12.92 -0.32 -16.09
N LEU A 79 -12.00 -0.60 -15.16
CA LEU A 79 -11.65 -1.97 -14.77
C LEU A 79 -12.85 -2.71 -14.17
N ASN A 80 -13.62 -2.07 -13.29
CA ASN A 80 -14.81 -2.66 -12.71
C ASN A 80 -15.88 -2.99 -13.76
N ARG A 81 -16.02 -2.13 -14.78
CA ARG A 81 -16.94 -2.37 -15.89
C ARG A 81 -16.50 -3.56 -16.75
N GLU A 82 -15.21 -3.66 -17.04
CA GLU A 82 -14.65 -4.75 -17.82
C GLU A 82 -14.77 -6.10 -17.07
N ILE A 83 -14.46 -6.12 -15.77
CA ILE A 83 -14.67 -7.30 -14.91
C ILE A 83 -16.13 -7.74 -14.95
N SER A 84 -17.07 -6.81 -14.87
CA SER A 84 -18.51 -7.13 -14.90
C SER A 84 -18.95 -7.69 -16.26
N ALA A 85 -18.43 -7.13 -17.36
CA ALA A 85 -18.70 -7.63 -18.70
C ALA A 85 -18.15 -9.05 -18.89
N LEU A 86 -16.93 -9.31 -18.42
CA LEU A 86 -16.31 -10.65 -18.46
C LEU A 86 -17.09 -11.66 -17.61
N LYS A 87 -17.54 -11.28 -16.41
CA LYS A 87 -18.39 -12.14 -15.58
C LYS A 87 -19.69 -12.52 -16.29
N ASN A 88 -20.36 -11.56 -16.91
CA ASN A 88 -21.59 -11.83 -17.68
C ASN A 88 -21.31 -12.73 -18.88
N GLN A 89 -20.20 -12.51 -19.59
CA GLN A 89 -19.79 -13.35 -20.72
C GLN A 89 -19.55 -14.80 -20.26
N ILE A 90 -18.81 -14.99 -19.17
CA ILE A 90 -18.57 -16.30 -18.57
C ILE A 90 -19.90 -16.98 -18.19
N GLU A 91 -20.81 -16.25 -17.52
CA GLU A 91 -22.11 -16.80 -17.15
C GLU A 91 -22.95 -17.21 -18.38
N THR A 92 -22.91 -16.44 -19.47
CA THR A 92 -23.58 -16.81 -20.72
C THR A 92 -22.95 -18.03 -21.39
N GLU A 93 -21.62 -18.15 -21.38
CA GLU A 93 -20.91 -19.31 -21.92
C GLU A 93 -21.19 -20.56 -21.09
N GLU A 94 -21.17 -20.47 -19.75
CA GLU A 94 -21.50 -21.58 -18.84
C GLU A 94 -22.97 -22.03 -19.00
N ARG A 95 -23.91 -21.09 -19.14
CA ARG A 95 -25.31 -21.44 -19.45
C ARG A 95 -25.43 -22.09 -20.83
N GLY A 96 -24.69 -21.61 -21.82
CA GLY A 96 -24.66 -22.19 -23.16
C GLY A 96 -24.10 -23.62 -23.20
N LEU A 97 -23.08 -23.90 -22.38
CA LEU A 97 -22.48 -25.23 -22.24
C LEU A 97 -23.35 -26.19 -21.41
N SER A 98 -24.07 -25.68 -20.41
CA SER A 98 -25.05 -26.49 -19.64
C SER A 98 -26.30 -26.86 -20.46
N GLY A 99 -26.61 -26.12 -21.52
CA GLY A 99 -27.76 -26.35 -22.39
C GLY A 99 -27.53 -27.32 -23.55
N THR A 100 -26.29 -27.67 -23.87
CA THR A 100 -25.95 -28.60 -24.98
C THR A 100 -25.54 -29.99 -24.52
N ALA A 101 -25.38 -30.23 -23.21
CA ALA A 101 -25.10 -31.55 -22.64
C ALA A 101 -26.38 -32.39 -22.37
N GLY A 102 -27.41 -32.27 -23.21
CA GLY A 102 -28.72 -32.86 -22.97
C GLY A 102 -29.52 -33.30 -24.21
N ILE A 103 -28.90 -33.46 -25.38
CA ILE A 103 -29.50 -34.15 -26.54
C ILE A 103 -28.41 -34.91 -27.29
N ASP A 104 -28.14 -36.15 -26.86
CA ASP A 104 -28.17 -37.38 -27.66
C ASP A 104 -28.11 -38.60 -26.73
#